data_AF-A0A2E3D7W8-F1
#
_entry.id   AF-A0A2E3D7W8-F1
#
_cell.length_a   1.000
_cell.length_b   1.000
_cell.length_c   1.000
_cell.angle_alpha   90.00
_cell.angle_beta   90.00
_cell.angle_gamma   90.00
#
_symmetry.space_group_name_H-M   'P 1'
#
loop_
_entity.id
_entity.type
_entity.pdbx_description
1 polymer ?
#
loop_
_entity_poly.entity_id
_entity_poly.type
_entity_poly.pdbx_seq_one_letter_code
_entity_poly.pdbx_strand_id
1 'polypeptide(L)' 'MTDEIIGTSSVLDKEKVMDVKNNFREEEYAEISLGVGLFLGMSKVLIAFGLEPEDMQTTLLPTPGSEQKKV' A
#
# COMPACT_ATOMS: atom_id res chain seq x y z
N MET A 1 7.60 1.78 4.26
CA MET A 1 7.83 2.51 2.99
C MET A 1 6.54 2.71 2.21
N THR A 2 5.83 1.67 1.77
CA THR A 2 4.56 1.82 1.02
C THR A 2 3.50 2.61 1.80
N ASP A 3 3.31 2.30 3.09
CA ASP A 3 2.36 3.02 3.93
C ASP A 3 2.70 4.51 4.11
N GLU A 4 3.98 4.88 3.99
CA GLU A 4 4.43 6.27 4.09
C GLU A 4 4.22 7.01 2.77
N ILE A 5 4.31 6.30 1.63
CA ILE A 5 3.97 6.84 0.31
C ILE A 5 2.44 7.03 0.18
N ILE A 6 1.65 6.10 0.73
CA ILE A 6 0.19 6.08 0.58
C ILE A 6 -0.55 6.89 1.67
N GLY A 7 -0.08 6.82 2.92
CA GLY A 7 -0.85 7.21 4.10
C GLY A 7 -0.65 8.65 4.59
N THR A 8 0.56 9.22 4.45
CA THR A 8 0.90 10.51 5.07
C THR A 8 1.65 11.37 4.07
N SER A 9 0.98 12.38 3.51
CA SER A 9 1.62 13.47 2.74
C SER A 9 2.54 14.36 3.60
N SER A 10 2.84 13.97 4.83
CA SER A 10 3.91 14.60 5.60
C SER A 10 5.23 14.25 4.93
N VAL A 11 6.01 15.28 4.60
CA VAL A 11 7.38 15.20 4.11
C VAL A 11 8.10 14.06 4.84
N LEU A 12 8.55 13.05 4.06
CA LEU A 12 9.36 11.94 4.58
C LEU A 12 10.49 12.52 5.43
N ASP A 13 10.65 11.99 6.64
CA ASP A 13 11.74 12.40 7.51
C ASP A 13 13.09 12.21 6.79
N LYS A 14 14.04 13.12 7.01
CA LYS A 14 15.31 13.17 6.27
C LYS A 14 16.10 11.87 6.41
N GLU A 15 16.01 11.22 7.57
CA GLU A 15 16.64 9.92 7.83
C GLU A 15 16.06 8.83 6.92
N LYS A 16 14.74 8.80 6.74
CA LYS A 16 14.07 7.84 5.85
C LYS A 16 14.32 8.14 4.38
N VAL A 17 14.42 9.42 4.00
CA VAL A 17 14.84 9.81 2.64
C VAL A 17 16.27 9.32 2.37
N MET A 18 17.16 9.40 3.35
CA MET A 18 18.51 8.86 3.22
C MET A 18 18.50 7.33 3.11
N ASP A 19 17.69 6.63 3.90
CA ASP A 19 17.54 5.18 3.78
C ASP A 19 17.03 4.77 2.40
N VAL A 20 16.04 5.48 1.85
CA VAL A 20 15.54 5.25 0.50
C VAL A 20 16.66 5.46 -0.53
N LYS A 21 17.41 6.56 -0.42
CA LYS A 21 18.52 6.87 -1.34
C LYS A 21 19.70 5.89 -1.22
N ASN A 22 19.90 5.28 -0.07
CA ASN A 22 20.96 4.30 0.15
C ASN A 22 20.60 2.91 -0.39
N ASN A 23 19.30 2.59 -0.49
CA ASN A 23 18.83 1.27 -0.90
C ASN A 23 18.35 1.20 -2.35
N PHE A 24 18.10 2.34 -3.01
CA PHE A 24 17.56 2.39 -4.37
C PHE A 24 18.33 3.37 -5.25
N ARG A 25 18.52 2.99 -6.51
CA ARG A 25 18.95 3.91 -7.57
C ARG A 25 17.83 4.90 -7.91
N GLU A 26 18.18 6.02 -8.54
CA GLU A 26 17.19 7.04 -8.93
C GLU A 26 16.11 6.47 -9.87
N GLU A 27 16.51 5.63 -10.83
CA GLU A 27 15.56 4.91 -11.70
C GLU A 27 14.60 3.99 -10.92
N GLU A 28 15.08 3.25 -9.92
CA GLU A 28 14.25 2.34 -9.11
C GLU A 28 13.27 3.12 -8.23
N TYR A 29 13.67 4.30 -7.74
CA TYR A 29 12.78 5.21 -7.03
C TYR A 29 11.65 5.73 -7.93
N ALA A 30 11.97 6.06 -9.18
CA ALA A 30 10.98 6.52 -10.15
C ALA A 30 9.96 5.41 -10.46
N GLU A 31 10.43 4.17 -10.65
CA GLU A 31 9.57 3.00 -10.91
C GLU A 31 8.66 2.69 -9.72
N ILE A 32 9.18 2.69 -8.48
CA ILE A 32 8.37 2.44 -7.29
C ILE A 32 7.33 3.55 -7.09
N SER A 33 7.72 4.81 -7.26
CA SER A 33 6.80 5.94 -7.12
C SER A 33 5.68 5.88 -8.16
N LEU A 34 6.01 5.55 -9.41
CA LEU A 34 5.05 5.36 -10.48
C LEU A 34 4.10 4.19 -10.18
N GLY A 35 4.64 3.04 -9.78
CA GLY A 35 3.86 1.84 -9.47
C GLY A 35 2.88 2.04 -8.30
N VAL A 36 3.35 2.63 -7.19
CA VAL A 36 2.51 2.91 -6.02
C VAL A 36 1.45 3.97 -6.33
N GLY A 37 1.82 5.03 -7.06
CA GLY A 37 0.87 6.08 -7.47
C GLY A 37 -0.23 5.54 -8.39
N LEU A 38 0.14 4.74 -9.40
CA LEU A 38 -0.81 4.11 -10.32
C LEU A 38 -1.74 3.15 -9.59
N PHE A 39 -1.19 2.29 -8.73
CA PHE A 39 -1.97 1.35 -7.93
C PHE A 39 -2.99 2.07 -7.05
N LEU A 40 -2.58 3.12 -6.34
CA LEU A 40 -3.47 3.88 -5.46
C LEU A 40 -4.56 4.62 -6.25
N GLY A 41 -4.19 5.24 -7.38
CA GLY A 41 -5.12 5.96 -8.24
C GLY A 41 -6.20 5.04 -8.81
N MET A 42 -5.78 3.92 -9.42
CA MET A 42 -6.71 2.94 -9.98
C MET A 42 -7.56 2.27 -8.91
N SER A 43 -6.99 1.92 -7.75
CA SER A 43 -7.76 1.36 -6.64
C SER A 43 -8.90 2.29 -6.21
N LYS A 44 -8.65 3.59 -6.12
CA LYS A 44 -9.70 4.57 -5.79
C LYS A 44 -10.79 4.67 -6.85
N VAL A 45 -10.42 4.58 -8.13
CA VAL A 45 -11.40 4.57 -9.24
C VAL A 45 -12.29 3.34 -9.16
N LEU A 46 -11.72 2.15 -8.95
CA LEU A 46 -12.46 0.90 -8.83
C LEU A 46 -13.41 0.95 -7.61
N ILE A 47 -12.92 1.41 -6.45
CA ILE A 47 -13.73 1.58 -5.25
C ILE A 47 -14.88 2.56 -5.50
N ALA A 48 -14.62 3.71 -6.13
CA ALA A 48 -15.63 4.73 -6.39
C ALA A 48 -16.76 4.24 -7.31
N PHE A 49 -16.45 3.34 -8.25
CA PHE A 49 -17.44 2.71 -9.12
C PHE A 49 -18.04 1.41 -8.57
N GLY A 50 -17.63 0.98 -7.36
CA GLY A 50 -18.09 -0.28 -6.78
C GLY A 50 -17.66 -1.50 -7.61
N LEU A 51 -16.55 -1.39 -8.34
CA LEU A 51 -16.02 -2.45 -9.18
C LEU A 51 -15.13 -3.36 -8.34
N GLU A 52 -15.61 -4.58 -8.09
CA GLU A 52 -14.81 -5.66 -7.54
C GLU A 52 -14.31 -6.56 -8.68
N PRO A 53 -13.06 -7.03 -8.64
CA PRO A 53 -12.56 -8.00 -9.61
C PRO A 53 -13.32 -9.33 -9.50
N GLU A 54 -13.87 -9.79 -10.62
CA GLU A 54 -14.75 -10.96 -10.70
C GLU A 54 -14.10 -12.25 -10.16
N ASP A 55 -12.80 -12.43 -10.43
CA ASP A 55 -12.04 -13.63 -10.09
C ASP A 55 -10.98 -13.41 -8.98
N MET A 56 -11.24 -12.51 -8.04
CA MET A 56 -10.32 -12.31 -6.91
C MET A 56 -10.56 -13.34 -5.80
N GLN A 57 -9.56 -14.18 -5.54
CA GLN A 57 -9.59 -15.12 -4.43
C GLN A 57 -9.80 -14.38 -3.10
N THR A 58 -10.92 -14.64 -2.44
CA THR A 58 -11.23 -14.03 -1.15
C THR A 58 -10.55 -14.82 -0.03
N THR A 59 -10.12 -14.09 1.00
CA THR A 59 -9.60 -14.67 2.25
C THR A 59 -10.53 -14.28 3.39
N LEU A 60 -11.01 -15.25 4.15
CA LEU A 60 -11.77 -14.98 5.38
C LEU A 60 -10.78 -14.58 6.48
N LEU A 61 -10.73 -13.28 6.78
CA LEU A 61 -9.99 -12.77 7.92
C LEU A 61 -10.91 -12.79 9.15
N PRO A 62 -10.50 -13.45 10.26
CA PRO A 62 -11.28 -13.41 11.48
C PRO A 62 -11.36 -11.98 11.99
N THR A 63 -12.53 -11.59 12.50
CA THR A 63 -12.69 -10.28 13.12
C THR A 63 -11.70 -10.17 14.29
N PRO A 64 -10.86 -9.12 14.38
CA PRO A 64 -9.93 -8.97 15.48
C PRO A 64 -10.66 -9.06 16.83
N GLY A 65 -10.24 -10.02 17.68
CA GLY A 65 -10.88 -10.32 18.97
C GLY A 65 -11.95 -11.41 18.96
N SER A 66 -12.30 -11.99 17.80
CA SER A 66 -13.25 -13.11 17.69
C SER A 66 -12.60 -14.49 17.76
N GLU A 67 -11.30 -14.59 18.10
CA GLU A 67 -10.65 -15.88 18.31
C GLU A 67 -11.30 -16.58 19.51
N GLN A 68 -12.18 -17.53 19.21
CA GLN A 68 -12.78 -18.39 20.20
C GLN A 68 -11.67 -19.17 20.89
N LYS A 69 -11.39 -18.83 22.15
CA LYS A 69 -10.64 -19.67 23.08
C LYS A 69 -11.36 -21.01 23.14
N LYS A 70 -10.88 -22.01 22.39
CA LYS A 70 -11.34 -23.40 22.53
C LYS A 70 -11.02 -23.81 23.96
N VAL A 71 -12.06 -23.90 24.79
CA VAL A 71 -12.05 -24.58 26.10
C VAL A 71 -12.10 -26.07 25.85
#